data_AF-A0A3D1LBF6-F1
#
_entry.id   AF-A0A3D1LBF6-F1
#
_cell.length_a   1.000
_cell.length_b   1.000
_cell.length_c   1.000
_cell.angle_alpha   90.00
_cell.angle_beta   90.00
_cell.angle_gamma   90.00
#
_symmetry.space_group_name_H-M   'P 1'
#
loop_
_entity.id
_entity.type
_entity.pdbx_description
1 polymer ?
#
loop_
_entity_poly.entity_id
_entity_poly.type
_entity_poly.pdbx_seq_one_letter_code
_entity_poly.pdbx_strand_id
1 'polypeptide(L)'
;MVFDTILRGGTVMDGSGKAGFRADVGMLDGKIAAVGNLTDARARRILDVTGRLVTPGFIDIHRHADAAIFRPGFGDAELSQGLTTIINGNCGLSAAPSGGTYQAEIFDYLTPVTGPLEALMQTDSMGTYLQAAKALALPVNVG
;
A
#
# COMPACT_ATOMS: atom_id res chain seq x y z
N MET A 1 26.86 -9.80 -7.94
CA MET A 1 25.41 -9.53 -7.83
C MET A 1 25.14 -8.16 -8.42
N VAL A 2 24.05 -7.98 -9.17
CA VAL A 2 23.61 -6.67 -9.68
C VAL A 2 22.22 -6.42 -9.09
N PHE A 3 22.04 -5.33 -8.37
CA PHE A 3 20.75 -4.94 -7.80
C PHE A 3 19.81 -4.38 -8.88
N ASP A 4 18.50 -4.43 -8.64
CA ASP A 4 17.54 -3.72 -9.49
C ASP A 4 17.60 -2.21 -9.20
N THR A 5 17.63 -1.83 -7.93
CA THR A 5 17.73 -0.43 -7.50
C THR A 5 18.61 -0.29 -6.26
N ILE A 6 19.43 0.76 -6.22
CA ILE A 6 20.09 1.24 -5.00
C ILE A 6 19.58 2.64 -4.68
N LEU A 7 19.16 2.86 -3.43
CA LEU A 7 19.01 4.18 -2.82
C LEU A 7 20.33 4.53 -2.14
N ARG A 8 21.02 5.58 -2.59
CA ARG A 8 22.39 5.91 -2.17
C ARG A 8 22.47 7.16 -1.30
N GLY A 9 23.27 7.10 -0.24
CA GLY A 9 23.65 8.26 0.58
C GLY A 9 22.61 8.74 1.60
N GLY A 10 21.52 7.99 1.76
CA GLY A 10 20.41 8.36 2.65
C GLY A 10 20.69 8.14 4.14
N THR A 11 19.79 8.65 4.96
CA THR A 11 19.68 8.27 6.38
C THR A 11 18.55 7.27 6.54
N VAL A 12 18.88 6.02 6.86
CA VAL A 12 17.91 4.94 7.06
C VAL A 12 17.29 5.05 8.44
N MET A 13 15.95 5.08 8.49
CA MET A 13 15.16 4.87 9.71
C MET A 13 14.34 3.60 9.51
N ASP A 14 14.80 2.50 10.09
CA ASP A 14 14.31 1.14 9.79
C ASP A 14 12.98 0.76 10.47
N GLY A 15 12.36 1.69 11.20
CA GLY A 15 11.12 1.45 11.93
C GLY A 15 11.29 0.76 13.29
N SER A 16 12.52 0.41 13.71
CA SER A 16 12.78 -0.22 15.02
C SER A 16 12.68 0.73 16.22
N GLY A 17 12.47 2.03 15.98
CA GLY A 17 12.48 3.08 17.01
C GLY A 17 13.88 3.56 17.41
N LYS A 18 14.95 2.97 16.84
CA LYS A 18 16.33 3.43 17.04
C LYS A 18 16.62 4.72 16.24
N ALA A 19 17.69 5.41 16.60
CA ALA A 19 18.18 6.54 15.84
C ALA A 19 18.56 6.13 14.41
N GLY A 20 18.29 7.01 13.44
CA GLY A 20 18.63 6.76 12.04
C GLY A 20 20.15 6.73 11.81
N PHE A 21 20.58 5.99 10.79
CA PHE A 21 21.99 5.81 10.44
C PHE A 21 22.22 5.99 8.94
N ARG A 22 23.40 6.46 8.54
CA ARG A 22 23.74 6.59 7.11
C ARG A 22 23.99 5.22 6.50
N ALA A 23 23.29 4.92 5.42
CA ALA A 23 23.47 3.70 4.65
C ALA A 23 22.83 3.83 3.26
N ASP A 24 23.28 2.99 2.34
CA ASP A 24 22.60 2.69 1.09
C ASP A 24 21.62 1.52 1.31
N VAL A 25 20.56 1.47 0.49
CA VAL A 25 19.58 0.38 0.49
C VAL A 25 19.52 -0.24 -0.90
N GLY A 26 19.87 -1.51 -1.01
CA GLY A 26 19.85 -2.28 -2.26
C GLY A 26 18.63 -3.18 -2.34
N MET A 27 17.92 -3.13 -3.46
CA MET A 27 16.75 -3.94 -3.76
C MET A 27 17.01 -4.91 -4.92
N LEU A 28 16.54 -6.14 -4.78
CA LEU A 28 16.60 -7.19 -5.78
C LEU A 28 15.33 -8.03 -5.71
N ASP A 29 14.70 -8.28 -6.86
CA ASP A 29 13.50 -9.13 -6.98
C ASP A 29 12.37 -8.72 -6.02
N GLY A 30 12.13 -7.42 -5.91
CA GLY A 30 11.08 -6.84 -5.06
C GLY A 30 11.36 -6.90 -3.55
N LYS A 31 12.57 -7.28 -3.14
CA LYS A 31 12.97 -7.38 -1.72
C LYS A 31 14.15 -6.47 -1.42
N ILE A 32 14.25 -6.04 -0.16
CA ILE A 32 15.48 -5.44 0.36
C ILE A 32 16.51 -6.56 0.48
N ALA A 33 17.59 -6.47 -0.31
CA ALA A 33 18.64 -7.48 -0.37
C ALA A 33 19.89 -7.08 0.43
N ALA A 34 20.12 -5.77 0.65
CA ALA A 34 21.20 -5.28 1.49
C ALA A 34 20.91 -3.87 2.04
N VAL A 35 21.44 -3.59 3.23
CA VAL A 35 21.49 -2.25 3.84
C VAL A 35 22.89 -2.03 4.38
N GLY A 36 23.57 -0.96 3.99
CA GLY A 36 24.94 -0.67 4.43
C GLY A 36 25.74 0.14 3.42
N ASN A 37 27.06 -0.05 3.37
CA ASN A 37 27.90 0.58 2.36
C ASN A 37 27.83 -0.21 1.04
N LEU A 38 27.23 0.39 0.00
CA LEU A 38 27.08 -0.21 -1.32
C LEU A 38 27.82 0.61 -2.40
N THR A 39 28.92 1.28 -2.04
CA THR A 39 29.69 2.14 -2.96
C THR A 39 30.16 1.39 -4.20
N ASP A 40 30.72 0.18 -4.02
CA ASP A 40 31.26 -0.66 -5.11
C ASP A 40 30.20 -1.57 -5.77
N ALA A 41 28.95 -1.52 -5.29
CA ALA A 41 27.87 -2.33 -5.83
C ALA A 41 27.36 -1.76 -7.16
N ARG A 42 26.93 -2.66 -8.04
CA ARG A 42 26.27 -2.33 -9.31
C ARG A 42 24.76 -2.48 -9.18
N ALA A 43 24.00 -1.60 -9.83
CA ALA A 43 22.56 -1.70 -9.93
C ALA A 43 22.08 -1.26 -11.32
N ARG A 44 20.90 -1.74 -11.74
CA ARG A 44 20.22 -1.24 -12.95
C ARG A 44 19.79 0.22 -12.79
N ARG A 45 19.39 0.62 -11.58
CA ARG A 45 19.03 1.99 -11.23
C ARG A 45 19.74 2.41 -9.94
N ILE A 46 20.31 3.61 -9.91
CA ILE A 46 20.85 4.23 -8.70
C ILE A 46 20.13 5.56 -8.51
N LEU A 47 19.60 5.77 -7.30
CA LEU A 47 18.93 7.00 -6.90
C LEU A 47 19.75 7.64 -5.78
N ASP A 48 20.28 8.84 -6.01
CA ASP A 48 20.90 9.63 -4.94
C ASP A 48 19.82 10.24 -4.05
N VAL A 49 19.83 9.83 -2.79
CA VAL A 49 18.89 10.28 -1.76
C VAL A 49 19.63 10.97 -0.61
N THR A 50 20.81 11.54 -0.90
CA THR A 50 21.58 12.31 0.06
C THR A 50 20.74 13.44 0.68
N GLY A 51 20.77 13.55 2.00
CA GLY A 51 19.97 14.52 2.74
C GLY A 51 18.49 14.15 2.91
N ARG A 52 18.06 12.98 2.40
CA ARG A 52 16.71 12.45 2.61
C ARG A 52 16.71 11.27 3.58
N LEU A 53 15.54 11.00 4.12
CA LEU A 53 15.27 9.82 4.93
C LEU A 53 14.82 8.67 4.03
N VAL A 54 15.30 7.47 4.36
CA VAL A 54 14.82 6.21 3.77
C VAL A 54 14.11 5.45 4.87
N THR A 55 12.80 5.27 4.74
CA THR A 55 11.95 4.60 5.72
C THR A 55 11.28 3.38 5.09
N PRO A 56 10.76 2.44 5.90
CA PRO A 56 9.67 1.59 5.44
C PRO A 56 8.53 2.44 4.87
N GLY A 57 7.82 1.90 3.89
CA GLY A 57 6.56 2.50 3.45
C GLY A 57 5.55 2.50 4.59
N PHE A 58 4.70 3.53 4.63
CA PHE A 58 3.77 3.70 5.74
C PHE A 58 2.58 2.75 5.61
N ILE A 59 2.07 2.32 6.76
CA ILE A 59 0.90 1.46 6.87
C ILE A 59 -0.22 2.28 7.50
N ASP A 60 -1.26 2.55 6.72
CA ASP A 60 -2.50 3.14 7.24
C ASP A 60 -3.39 2.04 7.80
N ILE A 61 -3.43 1.96 9.12
CA ILE A 61 -4.19 0.94 9.84
C ILE A 61 -5.69 1.27 9.95
N HIS A 62 -6.11 2.45 9.51
CA HIS A 62 -7.48 2.93 9.70
C HIS A 62 -8.00 3.64 8.46
N ARG A 63 -8.23 2.85 7.40
CA ARG A 63 -8.75 3.35 6.13
C ARG A 63 -10.19 2.87 5.90
N HIS A 64 -10.93 3.69 5.16
CA HIS A 64 -12.23 3.36 4.59
C HIS A 64 -12.15 3.49 3.07
N ALA A 65 -11.41 2.58 2.44
CA ALA A 65 -11.26 2.53 0.99
C ALA A 65 -11.94 1.31 0.37
N ASP A 66 -12.77 0.58 1.12
CA ASP A 66 -13.37 -0.70 0.74
C ASP A 66 -13.99 -0.67 -0.68
N ALA A 67 -14.76 0.37 -1.00
CA ALA A 67 -15.27 0.56 -2.37
C ALA A 67 -14.30 1.38 -3.23
N ALA A 68 -13.60 2.35 -2.64
CA ALA A 68 -12.69 3.25 -3.35
C ALA A 68 -11.55 2.53 -4.10
N ILE A 69 -11.11 1.35 -3.65
CA ILE A 69 -10.03 0.58 -4.33
C ILE A 69 -10.39 0.20 -5.77
N PHE A 70 -11.67 0.15 -6.13
CA PHE A 70 -12.15 -0.20 -7.46
C PHE A 70 -12.24 1.01 -8.41
N ARG A 71 -11.98 2.23 -7.92
CA ARG A 71 -12.07 3.45 -8.72
C ARG A 71 -10.83 3.65 -9.61
N PRO A 72 -11.01 4.22 -10.81
CA PRO A 72 -9.88 4.70 -11.59
C PRO A 72 -9.02 5.69 -10.80
N GLY A 73 -7.70 5.54 -10.86
CA GLY A 73 -6.75 6.43 -10.18
C GLY A 73 -6.61 6.21 -8.68
N PHE A 74 -7.22 5.16 -8.11
CA PHE A 74 -6.97 4.78 -6.73
C PHE A 74 -5.46 4.57 -6.48
N GLY A 75 -4.95 5.12 -5.38
CA GLY A 75 -3.54 5.02 -4.98
C GLY A 75 -2.72 6.28 -5.13
N ASP A 76 -3.12 7.23 -5.99
CA ASP A 76 -2.35 8.47 -6.19
C ASP A 76 -2.27 9.30 -4.89
N ALA A 77 -3.39 9.40 -4.18
CA ALA A 77 -3.45 10.10 -2.89
C ALA A 77 -2.63 9.37 -1.83
N GLU A 78 -2.77 8.03 -1.77
CA GLU A 78 -2.07 7.17 -0.82
C GLU A 78 -0.54 7.26 -1.00
N LEU A 79 -0.06 7.07 -2.23
CA LEU A 79 1.36 7.11 -2.56
C LEU A 79 1.97 8.50 -2.36
N SER A 80 1.20 9.57 -2.62
CA SER A 80 1.65 10.96 -2.38
C SER A 80 1.98 11.25 -0.92
N GLN A 81 1.44 10.45 0.00
CA GLN A 81 1.69 10.54 1.44
C GLN A 81 2.73 9.51 1.93
N GLY A 82 3.22 8.62 1.05
CA GLY A 82 4.14 7.54 1.39
C GLY A 82 3.47 6.26 1.91
N LEU A 83 2.15 6.13 1.77
CA LEU A 83 1.44 4.91 2.13
C LEU A 83 1.78 3.80 1.12
N THR A 84 2.14 2.62 1.62
CA THR A 84 2.35 1.41 0.80
C THR A 84 1.39 0.29 1.14
N THR A 85 0.71 0.40 2.28
CA THR A 85 -0.29 -0.57 2.74
C THR A 85 -1.43 0.16 3.43
N ILE A 86 -2.66 -0.26 3.17
CA ILE A 86 -3.86 0.19 3.87
C ILE A 86 -4.62 -1.01 4.44
N ILE A 87 -5.31 -0.80 5.55
CA ILE A 87 -6.21 -1.79 6.18
C ILE A 87 -7.62 -1.23 6.18
N ASN A 88 -8.55 -1.96 5.54
CA ASN A 88 -9.96 -1.60 5.39
C ASN A 88 -10.87 -2.33 6.39
N GLY A 89 -12.19 -2.12 6.30
CA GLY A 89 -13.17 -2.78 7.18
C GLY A 89 -13.21 -2.24 8.61
N ASN A 90 -12.83 -0.97 8.78
CA ASN A 90 -12.79 -0.31 10.09
C ASN A 90 -14.19 0.07 10.61
N CYS A 91 -14.29 0.39 11.90
CA CYS A 91 -15.49 0.98 12.54
C CYS A 91 -16.79 0.15 12.45
N GLY A 92 -16.70 -1.14 12.11
CA GLY A 92 -17.90 -1.95 11.80
C GLY A 92 -18.52 -1.65 10.43
N LEU A 93 -17.79 -0.92 9.58
CA LEU A 93 -18.22 -0.42 8.28
C LEU A 93 -17.34 -1.06 7.19
N SER A 94 -17.73 -2.25 6.75
CA SER A 94 -17.05 -3.01 5.70
C SER A 94 -17.97 -3.17 4.49
N ALA A 95 -17.43 -3.05 3.27
CA ALA A 95 -18.24 -3.22 2.06
C ALA A 95 -18.71 -4.67 1.85
N ALA A 96 -18.00 -5.65 2.39
CA ALA A 96 -18.36 -7.07 2.31
C ALA A 96 -18.23 -7.76 3.68
N PRO A 97 -19.06 -8.79 3.96
CA PRO A 97 -20.15 -9.28 3.13
C PRO A 97 -21.37 -8.35 3.18
N SER A 98 -21.93 -8.02 2.02
CA SER A 98 -23.20 -7.32 1.85
C SER A 98 -23.90 -7.81 0.58
N GLY A 99 -25.13 -8.25 0.70
CA GLY A 99 -25.91 -8.86 -0.39
C GLY A 99 -27.34 -9.16 0.06
N GLY A 100 -28.15 -9.68 -0.85
CA GLY A 100 -29.54 -10.04 -0.56
C GLY A 100 -30.46 -8.83 -0.37
N THR A 101 -31.57 -9.04 0.37
CA THR A 101 -32.72 -8.13 0.40
C THR A 101 -32.40 -6.70 0.83
N TYR A 102 -31.40 -6.49 1.69
CA TYR A 102 -31.09 -5.19 2.30
C TYR A 102 -29.79 -4.55 1.79
N GLN A 103 -29.24 -5.03 0.67
CA GLN A 103 -27.96 -4.55 0.15
C GLN A 103 -28.00 -3.04 -0.16
N ALA A 104 -29.12 -2.55 -0.71
CA ALA A 104 -29.27 -1.14 -1.05
C ALA A 104 -29.21 -0.26 0.22
N GLU A 105 -29.95 -0.60 1.27
CA GLU A 105 -29.99 0.13 2.52
C GLU A 105 -28.64 0.11 3.25
N ILE A 106 -27.93 -1.03 3.18
CA ILE A 106 -26.56 -1.13 3.69
C ILE A 106 -25.65 -0.14 2.95
N PHE A 107 -25.72 -0.06 1.62
CA PHE A 107 -24.88 0.87 0.85
C PHE A 107 -25.31 2.33 0.99
N ASP A 108 -26.60 2.63 1.18
CA ASP A 108 -27.06 3.98 1.51
C ASP A 108 -26.40 4.49 2.80
N TYR A 109 -26.22 3.60 3.79
CA TYR A 109 -25.50 3.90 5.03
C TYR A 109 -23.98 3.97 4.86
N LEU A 110 -23.38 3.06 4.08
CA LEU A 110 -21.92 2.95 3.93
C LEU A 110 -21.31 3.96 2.96
N THR A 111 -22.09 4.46 1.99
CA THR A 111 -21.60 5.31 0.89
C THR A 111 -20.81 6.54 1.35
N PRO A 112 -21.24 7.30 2.39
CA PRO A 112 -20.49 8.47 2.86
C PRO A 112 -19.10 8.14 3.42
N VAL A 113 -18.85 6.89 3.81
CA VAL A 113 -17.62 6.46 4.49
C VAL A 113 -16.72 5.65 3.55
N THR A 114 -17.27 4.58 2.99
CA THR A 114 -16.51 3.63 2.16
C THR A 114 -16.55 3.97 0.67
N GLY A 115 -17.51 4.83 0.28
CA GLY A 115 -17.85 5.10 -1.11
C GLY A 115 -19.05 4.33 -1.65
N PRO A 116 -19.62 4.75 -2.80
CA PRO A 116 -20.67 3.99 -3.46
C PRO A 116 -20.18 2.61 -3.92
N LEU A 117 -21.14 1.69 -4.12
CA LEU A 117 -20.90 0.40 -4.75
C LEU A 117 -20.31 0.59 -6.16
N GLU A 118 -19.14 0.00 -6.41
CA GLU A 118 -18.44 0.06 -7.70
C GLU A 118 -18.73 -1.18 -8.56
N ALA A 119 -18.74 -1.03 -9.89
CA ALA A 119 -19.22 -2.05 -10.83
C ALA A 119 -18.49 -3.41 -10.75
N LEU A 120 -17.20 -3.39 -10.43
CA LEU A 120 -16.38 -4.61 -10.32
C LEU A 120 -16.39 -5.20 -8.90
N MET A 121 -17.01 -4.52 -7.94
CA MET A 121 -17.05 -4.97 -6.55
C MET A 121 -18.05 -6.12 -6.40
N GLN A 122 -17.64 -7.19 -5.71
CA GLN A 122 -18.44 -8.40 -5.50
C GLN A 122 -18.63 -8.64 -4.01
N THR A 123 -19.74 -8.19 -3.43
CA THR A 123 -19.88 -8.08 -1.98
C THR A 123 -20.64 -9.22 -1.31
N ASP A 124 -21.23 -10.15 -2.04
CA ASP A 124 -22.06 -11.22 -1.46
C ASP A 124 -21.33 -12.06 -0.39
N SER A 125 -20.01 -12.17 -0.51
CA SER A 125 -19.15 -12.77 0.50
C SER A 125 -17.82 -12.02 0.60
N MET A 126 -17.12 -12.17 1.72
CA MET A 126 -15.75 -11.67 1.84
C MET A 126 -14.80 -12.36 0.83
N GLY A 127 -15.05 -13.62 0.48
CA GLY A 127 -14.22 -14.36 -0.47
C GLY A 127 -14.30 -13.80 -1.89
N THR A 128 -15.51 -13.51 -2.37
CA THR A 128 -15.74 -12.90 -3.69
C THR A 128 -15.17 -11.48 -3.76
N TYR A 129 -15.32 -10.71 -2.68
CA TYR A 129 -14.77 -9.35 -2.60
C TYR A 129 -13.24 -9.38 -2.69
N LEU A 130 -12.58 -10.24 -1.90
CA LEU A 130 -11.12 -10.38 -1.93
C LEU A 130 -10.61 -10.89 -3.28
N GLN A 131 -11.37 -11.77 -3.95
CA GLN A 131 -11.01 -12.21 -5.30
C GLN A 131 -11.09 -11.06 -6.32
N ALA A 132 -12.15 -10.25 -6.26
CA ALA A 132 -12.31 -9.08 -7.11
C ALA A 132 -11.20 -8.05 -6.84
N ALA A 133 -10.88 -7.77 -5.57
CA ALA A 133 -9.79 -6.86 -5.19
C ALA A 133 -8.41 -7.36 -5.68
N LYS A 134 -8.12 -8.67 -5.56
CA LYS A 134 -6.86 -9.27 -6.04
C LYS A 134 -6.71 -9.27 -7.55
N ALA A 135 -7.81 -9.20 -8.30
CA ALA A 135 -7.77 -9.08 -9.75
C ALA A 135 -7.37 -7.67 -10.21
N LEU A 136 -7.40 -6.68 -9.32
CA LEU A 136 -6.94 -5.32 -9.58
C LEU A 136 -5.41 -5.24 -9.47
N ALA A 137 -4.79 -4.48 -10.37
CA ALA A 137 -3.39 -4.08 -10.26
C ALA A 137 -3.25 -2.88 -9.32
N LEU A 138 -3.49 -3.10 -8.02
CA LEU A 138 -3.47 -2.03 -7.02
C LEU A 138 -2.04 -1.51 -6.80
N PRO A 139 -1.85 -0.18 -6.72
CA PRO A 139 -0.52 0.42 -6.52
C PRO A 139 -0.04 0.36 -5.07
N VAL A 140 -0.93 0.04 -4.11
CA VAL A 140 -0.62 -0.19 -2.70
C VAL A 140 -1.18 -1.54 -2.26
N ASN A 141 -0.60 -2.11 -1.21
CA ASN A 141 -1.14 -3.32 -0.61
C ASN A 141 -2.45 -2.99 0.12
N VAL A 142 -3.46 -3.84 -0.04
CA VAL A 142 -4.76 -3.67 0.60
C VAL A 142 -5.08 -4.92 1.39
N GLY A 143 -5.30 -4.72 2.70
CA GLY A 143 -5.69 -5.74 3.66
C GLY A 143 -7.09 -5.53 4.20
#